data_AF-A0A963BSW7-F1
#
_entry.id   AF-A0A963BSW7-F1
#
_cell.length_a   1.000
_cell.length_b   1.000
_cell.length_c   1.000
_cell.angle_alpha   90.00
_cell.angle_beta   90.00
_cell.angle_gamma   90.00
#
_symmetry.space_group_name_H-M   'P 1'
#
loop_
_entity.id
_entity.type
_entity.pdbx_description
1 polymer ?
#
loop_
_entity_poly.entity_id
_entity_poly.type
_entity_poly.pdbx_seq_one_letter_code
_entity_poly.pdbx_strand_id
1 'polypeptide(L)'
;RDLSQFKRWYSQAGTPALRVSGHYDEHGKSYLLTLEQSTPPTPGQPDKQPLHMPVAVGLLDGRGRDIALRLKGEAMAGGTTRIVELREARQSFCFVDIPERPIPSLLRGFSAPVKLLFDYSDADLMFLMAHDSDGFNRWDAAQALVQRVLLRRIADSTGALPDGFVDAFRRALTDPDADKALLAEVLTLPSESYLGDQMEQVDVDGIHQSREELKRLLASELRTELLAVYHANREQGGYDIASASIARRSLKNLCLGYLAELQDEAVLKLCVEQYRQGHNMTDVMAALSLVAESDTAERTHLLADFYQRWKSDQLVLDKWFTVQA
;
A
#
# COMPACT_ATOMS: atom_id res chain seq x y z
N ARG A 1 26.51 -7.01 21.90
CA ARG A 1 25.04 -7.22 21.95
C ARG A 1 24.80 -8.72 21.93
N ASP A 2 23.99 -9.28 22.84
CA ASP A 2 23.71 -10.72 22.88
C ASP A 2 22.61 -11.09 21.86
N LEU A 3 22.90 -12.07 21.00
CA LEU A 3 22.02 -12.59 19.94
C LEU A 3 21.60 -14.04 20.20
N SER A 4 21.87 -14.59 21.39
CA SER A 4 21.58 -15.99 21.71
C SER A 4 20.10 -16.33 21.52
N GLN A 5 19.20 -15.45 21.97
CA GLN A 5 17.75 -15.60 21.73
C GLN A 5 17.37 -15.37 20.27
N PHE A 6 18.01 -14.42 19.59
CA PHE A 6 17.73 -14.10 18.18
C PHE A 6 17.95 -15.30 17.26
N LYS A 7 18.89 -16.19 17.58
CA LYS A 7 19.13 -17.44 16.83
C LYS A 7 17.89 -18.33 16.70
N ARG A 8 16.87 -18.19 17.56
CA ARG A 8 15.60 -18.94 17.45
C ARG A 8 14.88 -18.70 16.12
N TRP A 9 15.07 -17.55 15.48
CA TRP A 9 14.53 -17.26 14.14
C TRP A 9 14.99 -18.27 13.07
N TYR A 10 16.14 -18.91 13.24
CA TYR A 10 16.66 -19.91 12.30
C TYR A 10 16.12 -21.33 12.55
N SER A 11 15.57 -21.60 13.74
CA SER A 11 15.16 -22.94 14.16
C SER A 11 13.65 -23.10 14.33
N GLN A 12 12.91 -22.00 14.50
CA GLN A 12 11.47 -22.02 14.72
C GLN A 12 10.71 -21.61 13.46
N ALA A 13 9.94 -22.54 12.91
CA ALA A 13 9.08 -22.30 11.75
C ALA A 13 7.77 -21.58 12.12
N GLY A 14 7.10 -21.03 11.12
CA GLY A 14 5.81 -20.35 11.26
C GLY A 14 5.93 -18.85 11.45
N THR A 15 4.91 -18.12 11.03
CA THR A 15 4.85 -16.66 11.14
C THR A 15 4.29 -16.26 12.51
N PRO A 16 5.03 -15.51 13.34
CA PRO A 16 4.52 -15.03 14.62
C PRO A 16 3.36 -14.04 14.44
N ALA A 17 2.42 -14.04 15.38
CA ALA A 17 1.46 -12.98 15.56
C ALA A 17 1.98 -12.01 16.63
N LEU A 18 1.95 -10.72 16.32
CA LEU A 18 2.27 -9.62 17.24
C LEU A 18 0.99 -8.87 17.55
N ARG A 19 0.42 -9.10 18.73
CA ARG A 19 -0.72 -8.36 19.24
C ARG A 19 -0.24 -7.12 19.98
N VAL A 20 -0.84 -5.99 19.65
CA VAL A 20 -0.46 -4.69 20.20
C VAL A 20 -1.67 -4.02 20.83
N SER A 21 -1.48 -3.36 21.97
CA SER A 21 -2.47 -2.48 22.57
C SER A 21 -1.81 -1.22 23.11
N GLY A 22 -2.50 -0.09 23.00
CA GLY A 22 -2.01 1.22 23.39
C GLY A 22 -2.96 1.90 24.36
N HIS A 23 -2.41 2.52 25.42
CA HIS A 23 -3.17 3.33 26.35
C HIS A 23 -2.48 4.68 26.56
N TYR A 24 -3.21 5.76 26.33
CA TYR A 24 -2.72 7.12 26.57
C TYR A 24 -3.25 7.63 27.92
N ASP A 25 -2.33 8.10 28.77
CA ASP A 25 -2.63 8.81 30.01
C ASP A 25 -2.46 10.31 29.77
N GLU A 26 -3.59 11.02 29.68
CA GLU A 26 -3.64 12.47 29.49
C GLU A 26 -3.01 13.26 30.64
N HIS A 27 -3.16 12.78 31.89
CA HIS A 27 -2.63 13.48 33.06
C HIS A 27 -1.11 13.31 33.16
N GLY A 28 -0.64 12.08 32.95
CA GLY A 28 0.78 11.75 32.95
C GLY A 28 1.52 12.11 31.66
N LYS A 29 0.79 12.50 30.60
CA LYS A 29 1.34 12.76 29.24
C LYS A 29 2.23 11.60 28.78
N SER A 30 1.68 10.40 28.86
CA SER A 30 2.42 9.17 28.58
C SER A 30 1.59 8.16 27.79
N TYR A 31 2.26 7.39 26.96
CA TYR A 31 1.65 6.36 26.12
C TYR A 31 2.26 4.99 26.45
N LEU A 32 1.44 4.09 26.99
CA LEU A 32 1.81 2.72 27.30
C LEU A 32 1.49 1.81 26.13
N LEU A 33 2.53 1.26 25.50
CA LEU A 33 2.43 0.28 24.43
C LEU A 33 2.69 -1.12 24.99
N THR A 34 1.68 -1.99 24.96
CA THR A 34 1.82 -3.40 25.35
C THR A 34 1.93 -4.25 24.09
N LEU A 35 2.99 -5.06 24.02
CA LEU A 35 3.26 -5.98 22.93
C LEU A 35 3.17 -7.42 23.44
N GLU A 36 2.48 -8.27 22.68
CA GLU A 36 2.33 -9.69 22.93
C GLU A 36 2.70 -10.47 21.68
N GLN A 37 3.57 -11.47 21.81
CA GLN A 37 3.95 -12.36 20.70
C GLN A 37 3.50 -13.79 20.95
N SER A 38 3.03 -14.42 19.89
CA SER A 38 2.78 -15.86 19.86
C SER A 38 3.11 -16.41 18.47
N THR A 39 3.38 -17.71 18.37
CA THR A 39 3.54 -18.39 17.08
C THR A 39 2.64 -19.63 17.13
N PRO A 40 1.74 -19.83 16.15
CA PRO A 40 0.94 -21.05 16.10
C PRO A 40 1.83 -22.29 15.93
N PRO A 41 1.41 -23.46 16.45
CA PRO A 41 2.05 -24.74 16.15
C PRO A 41 2.17 -24.98 14.64
N THR A 42 3.27 -25.61 14.21
CA THR A 42 3.45 -26.03 12.80
C THR A 42 3.75 -27.53 12.74
N PRO A 43 3.55 -28.21 11.59
CA PRO A 43 3.94 -29.62 11.45
C PRO A 43 5.39 -29.84 11.89
N GLY A 44 5.62 -30.82 12.76
CA GLY A 44 6.96 -31.14 13.31
C GLY A 44 7.48 -30.19 14.39
N GLN A 45 6.76 -29.11 14.74
CA GLN A 45 7.13 -28.18 15.81
C GLN A 45 5.87 -27.72 16.58
N PRO A 46 5.33 -28.55 17.50
CA PRO A 46 4.14 -28.20 18.27
C PRO A 46 4.42 -27.11 19.32
N ASP A 47 5.63 -27.12 19.89
CA ASP A 47 6.05 -26.15 20.91
C ASP A 47 6.74 -24.94 20.28
N LYS A 48 6.30 -23.74 20.67
CA LYS A 48 6.85 -22.47 20.19
C LYS A 48 7.32 -21.63 21.36
N GLN A 49 8.46 -20.96 21.19
CA GLN A 49 9.06 -20.08 22.19
C GLN A 49 9.00 -18.61 21.73
N PRO A 50 8.98 -17.65 22.67
CA PRO A 50 9.14 -16.25 22.34
C PRO A 50 10.46 -15.97 21.61
N LEU A 51 10.37 -15.19 20.54
CA LEU A 51 11.50 -14.74 19.75
C LEU A 51 12.08 -13.45 20.35
N HIS A 52 13.29 -13.10 19.92
CA HIS A 52 13.81 -11.74 20.11
C HIS A 52 13.41 -10.92 18.88
N MET A 53 12.40 -10.07 19.04
CA MET A 53 11.73 -9.36 17.96
C MET A 53 12.01 -7.85 18.06
N PRO A 54 12.72 -7.26 17.08
CA PRO A 54 12.87 -5.82 16.98
C PRO A 54 11.58 -5.21 16.41
N VAL A 55 10.93 -4.35 17.19
CA VAL A 55 9.69 -3.66 16.82
C VAL A 55 9.98 -2.17 16.70
N ALA A 56 10.03 -1.65 15.48
CA ALA A 56 10.20 -0.23 15.21
C ALA A 56 8.85 0.49 15.36
N VAL A 57 8.83 1.55 16.18
CA VAL A 57 7.63 2.30 16.55
C VAL A 57 7.88 3.79 16.31
N GLY A 58 6.92 4.46 15.67
CA GLY A 58 6.74 5.90 15.69
C GLY A 58 5.42 6.27 16.37
N LEU A 59 5.30 7.51 16.85
CA LEU A 59 4.04 8.06 17.35
C LEU A 59 3.78 9.38 16.62
N LEU A 60 2.62 9.52 15.99
CA LEU A 60 2.23 10.74 15.29
C LEU A 60 1.27 11.57 16.15
N ASP A 61 1.48 12.88 16.11
CA ASP A 61 0.57 13.89 16.66
C ASP A 61 -0.67 14.07 15.77
N GLY A 62 -1.68 14.82 16.21
CA GLY A 62 -2.93 15.03 15.48
C GLY A 62 -2.79 15.79 14.15
N ARG A 63 -1.58 16.28 13.82
CA ARG A 63 -1.24 16.94 12.56
C ARG A 63 -0.38 16.08 11.64
N GLY A 64 -0.08 14.85 12.04
CA GLY A 64 0.71 13.92 11.25
C GLY A 64 2.21 14.04 11.48
N ARG A 65 2.65 14.82 12.47
CA ARG A 65 4.08 15.00 12.75
C ARG A 65 4.54 13.94 13.73
N ASP A 66 5.71 13.39 13.46
CA ASP A 66 6.35 12.49 14.40
C ASP A 66 6.66 13.19 15.74
N ILE A 67 6.34 12.50 16.83
CA ILE A 67 6.69 12.88 18.20
C ILE A 67 8.06 12.29 18.54
N ALA A 68 8.96 13.09 19.12
CA ALA A 68 10.23 12.59 19.62
C ALA A 68 10.00 11.58 20.75
N LEU A 69 10.62 10.40 20.66
CA LEU A 69 10.32 9.29 21.56
C LEU A 69 11.32 9.19 22.70
N ARG A 70 10.80 9.10 23.93
CA ARG A 70 11.56 8.81 25.14
C ARG A 70 10.88 7.72 25.94
N LEU A 71 11.59 6.63 26.26
CA LEU A 71 11.07 5.63 27.17
C LEU A 71 11.24 6.08 28.63
N LYS A 72 10.30 5.68 29.49
CA LYS A 72 10.40 5.90 30.93
C LYS A 72 11.71 5.31 31.46
N GLY A 73 12.50 6.14 32.15
CA GLY A 73 13.83 5.79 32.65
C GLY A 73 14.99 6.27 31.78
N GLU A 74 14.73 6.79 30.57
CA GLU A 74 15.74 7.42 29.73
C GLU A 74 15.90 8.91 30.07
N ALA A 75 17.14 9.38 30.09
CA ALA A 75 17.48 10.77 30.44
C ALA A 75 17.08 11.78 29.36
N MET A 76 17.13 11.38 28.08
CA MET A 76 16.80 12.24 26.94
C MET A 76 15.97 11.49 25.91
N ALA A 77 15.15 12.23 25.17
CA ALA A 77 14.47 11.70 24.01
C ALA A 77 15.48 11.33 22.92
N GLY A 78 15.20 10.25 22.19
CA GLY A 78 15.96 9.85 21.02
C GLY A 78 15.43 10.52 19.75
N GLY A 79 15.41 9.76 18.66
CA GLY A 79 14.72 10.15 17.43
C GLY A 79 13.20 9.96 17.49
N THR A 80 12.57 10.08 16.33
CA THR A 80 11.13 9.92 16.13
C THR A 80 10.70 8.46 15.90
N THR A 81 11.65 7.60 15.56
CA THR A 81 11.46 6.14 15.47
C THR A 81 12.28 5.46 16.55
N ARG A 82 11.63 4.57 17.32
CA ARG A 82 12.26 3.77 18.37
C ARG A 82 12.12 2.28 18.08
N ILE A 83 13.23 1.56 18.11
CA ILE A 83 13.21 0.10 18.10
C ILE A 83 13.11 -0.39 19.55
N VAL A 84 11.99 -1.03 19.90
CA VAL A 84 11.83 -1.76 21.15
C VAL A 84 12.11 -3.24 20.92
N GLU A 85 12.77 -3.88 21.89
CA GLU A 85 13.14 -5.30 21.79
C GLU A 85 12.14 -6.15 22.59
N LEU A 86 11.19 -6.78 21.89
CA LEU A 86 10.28 -7.74 22.50
C LEU A 86 10.98 -9.11 22.61
N ARG A 87 11.27 -9.54 23.82
CA ARG A 87 11.98 -10.78 24.16
C ARG A 87 11.10 -11.78 24.90
N GLU A 88 10.10 -11.29 25.62
CA GLU A 88 9.17 -12.15 26.35
C GLU A 88 7.86 -12.32 25.56
N ALA A 89 6.98 -13.20 26.04
CA ALA A 89 5.67 -13.39 25.45
C ALA A 89 4.82 -12.12 25.52
N ARG A 90 5.02 -11.28 26.55
CA ARG A 90 4.33 -10.01 26.76
C ARG A 90 5.26 -9.01 27.42
N GLN A 91 5.41 -7.81 26.86
CA GLN A 91 6.15 -6.71 27.49
C GLN A 91 5.45 -5.37 27.25
N SER A 92 5.67 -4.40 28.14
CA SER A 92 5.09 -3.06 28.02
C SER A 92 6.19 -2.00 27.98
N PHE A 93 6.01 -1.02 27.11
CA PHE A 93 6.93 0.08 26.87
C PHE A 93 6.19 1.40 27.10
N CYS A 94 6.61 2.17 28.10
CA CYS A 94 5.99 3.44 28.44
C CYS A 94 6.78 4.59 27.82
N PHE A 95 6.20 5.26 26.83
CA PHE A 95 6.70 6.50 26.27
C PHE A 95 6.20 7.67 27.09
N VAL A 96 7.08 8.61 27.41
CA VAL A 96 6.79 9.79 28.24
C VAL A 96 6.98 11.07 27.42
N ASP A 97 6.49 12.19 27.93
CA ASP A 97 6.47 13.50 27.24
C ASP A 97 5.63 13.47 25.95
N ILE A 98 4.56 12.69 25.95
CA ILE A 98 3.61 12.59 24.85
C ILE A 98 2.50 13.60 25.11
N PRO A 99 2.44 14.74 24.39
CA PRO A 99 1.62 15.88 24.80
C PRO A 99 0.12 15.71 24.54
N GLU A 100 -0.25 14.84 23.60
CA GLU A 100 -1.61 14.52 23.18
C GLU A 100 -1.70 13.06 22.77
N ARG A 101 -2.94 12.54 22.63
CA ARG A 101 -3.15 11.14 22.25
C ARG A 101 -2.54 10.87 20.87
N PRO A 102 -1.53 9.99 20.74
CA PRO A 102 -0.89 9.75 19.47
C PRO A 102 -1.61 8.68 18.65
N ILE A 103 -1.35 8.68 17.34
CA ILE A 103 -1.62 7.54 16.47
C ILE A 103 -0.31 6.77 16.29
N PRO A 104 -0.25 5.47 16.67
CA PRO A 104 1.00 4.71 16.60
C PRO A 104 1.27 4.24 15.17
N SER A 105 2.51 4.42 14.72
CA SER A 105 3.05 3.83 13.50
C SER A 105 3.90 2.62 13.91
N LEU A 106 3.32 1.42 13.78
CA LEU A 106 3.90 0.18 14.31
C LEU A 106 4.62 -0.59 13.21
N LEU A 107 5.69 -1.31 13.55
CA LEU A 107 6.42 -2.16 12.60
C LEU A 107 7.03 -1.39 11.41
N ARG A 108 7.43 -0.13 11.62
CA ARG A 108 8.07 0.73 10.61
C ARG A 108 9.16 -0.01 9.84
N GLY A 109 9.14 0.13 8.52
CA GLY A 109 10.06 -0.59 7.62
C GLY A 109 9.98 -2.11 7.70
N PHE A 110 8.82 -2.66 8.10
CA PHE A 110 8.59 -4.08 8.33
C PHE A 110 9.65 -4.71 9.25
N SER A 111 9.88 -4.07 10.41
CA SER A 111 11.05 -4.37 11.26
C SER A 111 11.16 -5.82 11.75
N ALA A 112 10.07 -6.58 11.72
CA ALA A 112 10.05 -8.03 11.95
C ALA A 112 9.00 -8.72 11.06
N PRO A 113 9.27 -9.95 10.58
CA PRO A 113 8.36 -10.67 9.69
C PRO A 113 7.22 -11.34 10.48
N VAL A 114 6.23 -10.55 10.87
CA VAL A 114 5.13 -10.97 11.76
C VAL A 114 3.78 -10.50 11.24
N LYS A 115 2.71 -11.17 11.69
CA LYS A 115 1.33 -10.71 11.52
C LYS A 115 1.03 -9.68 12.60
N LEU A 116 0.92 -8.41 12.23
CA LEU A 116 0.53 -7.34 13.16
C LEU A 116 -0.97 -7.43 13.46
N LEU A 117 -1.32 -7.46 14.74
CA LEU A 117 -2.69 -7.44 15.24
C LEU A 117 -2.87 -6.21 16.12
N PHE A 118 -3.30 -5.11 15.51
CA PHE A 118 -3.67 -3.87 16.18
C PHE A 118 -5.02 -3.38 15.65
N ASP A 119 -5.85 -2.87 16.54
CA ASP A 119 -7.22 -2.46 16.22
C ASP A 119 -7.26 -1.02 15.71
N TYR A 120 -6.61 -0.76 14.56
CA TYR A 120 -6.73 0.52 13.87
C TYR A 120 -8.18 0.70 13.42
N SER A 121 -8.75 1.88 13.69
CA SER A 121 -9.99 2.31 13.03
C SER A 121 -9.73 2.69 11.57
N ASP A 122 -10.78 2.76 10.74
CA ASP A 122 -10.65 3.27 9.38
C ASP A 122 -10.09 4.71 9.36
N ALA A 123 -10.43 5.53 10.36
CA ALA A 123 -9.90 6.87 10.53
C ALA A 123 -8.39 6.88 10.82
N ASP A 124 -7.90 5.96 11.66
CA ASP A 124 -6.46 5.82 11.92
C ASP A 124 -5.71 5.40 10.65
N LEU A 125 -6.26 4.47 9.88
CA LEU A 125 -5.64 4.01 8.63
C LEU A 125 -5.62 5.12 7.57
N MET A 126 -6.72 5.87 7.40
CA MET A 126 -6.78 7.04 6.53
C MET A 126 -5.75 8.10 6.95
N PHE A 127 -5.61 8.31 8.26
CA PHE A 127 -4.62 9.24 8.80
C PHE A 127 -3.19 8.79 8.49
N LEU A 128 -2.84 7.52 8.75
CA LEU A 128 -1.50 6.98 8.50
C LEU A 128 -1.14 6.98 7.02
N MET A 129 -2.05 6.56 6.14
CA MET A 129 -1.88 6.62 4.68
C MET A 129 -1.51 8.05 4.20
N ALA A 130 -2.19 9.05 4.76
CA ALA A 130 -2.02 10.45 4.37
C ALA A 130 -0.81 11.14 5.02
N HIS A 131 -0.35 10.66 6.19
CA HIS A 131 0.54 11.45 7.04
C HIS A 131 1.76 10.73 7.61
N ASP A 132 1.82 9.39 7.61
CA ASP A 132 2.94 8.68 8.22
C ASP A 132 4.27 9.06 7.55
N SER A 133 5.30 9.31 8.34
CA SER A 133 6.64 9.59 7.81
C SER A 133 7.34 8.33 7.29
N ASP A 134 6.89 7.14 7.74
CA ASP A 134 7.39 5.86 7.24
C ASP A 134 6.62 5.43 5.99
N GLY A 135 7.32 5.38 4.85
CA GLY A 135 6.69 5.05 3.56
C GLY A 135 6.09 3.64 3.52
N PHE A 136 6.72 2.67 4.18
CA PHE A 136 6.15 1.32 4.27
C PHE A 136 4.81 1.34 5.02
N ASN A 137 4.72 2.03 6.15
CA ASN A 137 3.47 2.13 6.90
C ASN A 137 2.41 3.01 6.21
N ARG A 138 2.77 4.04 5.42
CA ARG A 138 1.80 4.72 4.54
C ARG A 138 1.15 3.74 3.58
N TRP A 139 1.97 2.90 2.94
CA TRP A 139 1.50 1.86 2.02
C TRP A 139 0.68 0.78 2.74
N ASP A 140 1.17 0.24 3.86
CA ASP A 140 0.49 -0.83 4.60
C ASP A 140 -0.88 -0.34 5.12
N ALA A 141 -0.96 0.90 5.62
CA ALA A 141 -2.20 1.51 6.04
C ALA A 141 -3.20 1.66 4.88
N ALA A 142 -2.73 2.08 3.70
CA ALA A 142 -3.56 2.17 2.50
C ALA A 142 -4.07 0.79 2.07
N GLN A 143 -3.20 -0.22 2.01
CA GLN A 143 -3.58 -1.58 1.64
C GLN A 143 -4.59 -2.18 2.63
N ALA A 144 -4.37 -2.03 3.93
CA ALA A 144 -5.30 -2.48 4.97
C ALA A 144 -6.66 -1.77 4.88
N LEU A 145 -6.68 -0.46 4.64
CA LEU A 145 -7.91 0.32 4.48
C LEU A 145 -8.70 -0.14 3.25
N VAL A 146 -8.06 -0.20 2.08
CA VAL A 146 -8.72 -0.59 0.83
C VAL A 146 -9.20 -2.04 0.90
N GLN A 147 -8.39 -2.95 1.46
CA GLN A 147 -8.79 -4.34 1.68
C GLN A 147 -10.07 -4.42 2.53
N ARG A 148 -10.14 -3.71 3.67
CA ARG A 148 -11.34 -3.67 4.51
C ARG A 148 -12.55 -3.11 3.79
N VAL A 149 -12.37 -2.06 2.99
CA VAL A 149 -13.44 -1.48 2.17
C VAL A 149 -13.95 -2.48 1.14
N LEU A 150 -13.04 -3.10 0.37
CA LEU A 150 -13.41 -4.07 -0.66
C LEU A 150 -14.07 -5.32 -0.07
N LEU A 151 -13.52 -5.91 1.00
CA LEU A 151 -14.13 -7.07 1.64
C LEU A 151 -15.53 -6.78 2.21
N ARG A 152 -15.76 -5.58 2.76
CA ARG A 152 -17.12 -5.14 3.17
C ARG A 152 -18.05 -5.03 1.97
N ARG A 153 -17.58 -4.45 0.86
CA ARG A 153 -18.37 -4.28 -0.38
C ARG A 153 -18.66 -5.60 -1.09
N ILE A 154 -17.76 -6.56 -1.03
CA ILE A 154 -17.97 -7.92 -1.54
C ILE A 154 -19.06 -8.63 -0.71
N ALA A 155 -19.00 -8.51 0.63
CA ALA A 155 -20.01 -9.08 1.50
C ALA A 155 -21.38 -8.37 1.42
N ASP A 156 -21.38 -7.08 1.15
CA ASP A 156 -22.57 -6.24 0.96
C ASP A 156 -22.29 -5.16 -0.10
N SER A 157 -22.86 -5.32 -1.30
CA SER A 157 -22.65 -4.40 -2.42
C SER A 157 -23.07 -2.95 -2.13
N THR A 158 -23.90 -2.73 -1.09
CA THR A 158 -24.29 -1.38 -0.64
C THR A 158 -23.34 -0.77 0.38
N GLY A 159 -22.29 -1.49 0.78
CA GLY A 159 -21.30 -1.09 1.76
C GLY A 159 -20.72 0.30 1.45
N ALA A 160 -21.00 1.26 2.33
CA ALA A 160 -20.55 2.62 2.19
C ALA A 160 -19.03 2.73 2.36
N LEU A 161 -18.44 3.71 1.67
CA LEU A 161 -17.06 4.10 1.94
C LEU A 161 -16.99 4.81 3.30
N PRO A 162 -15.88 4.66 4.04
CA PRO A 162 -15.63 5.47 5.22
C PRO A 162 -15.65 6.97 4.88
N ASP A 163 -16.16 7.78 5.80
CA ASP A 163 -16.14 9.24 5.65
C ASP A 163 -14.69 9.74 5.45
N GLY A 164 -14.45 10.52 4.40
CA GLY A 164 -13.12 11.03 4.07
C GLY A 164 -12.22 10.05 3.31
N PHE A 165 -12.70 8.87 2.91
CA PHE A 165 -11.90 7.90 2.13
C PHE A 165 -11.34 8.50 0.84
N VAL A 166 -12.20 9.15 0.03
CA VAL A 166 -11.78 9.81 -1.22
C VAL A 166 -10.81 10.97 -0.93
N ASP A 167 -11.03 11.70 0.17
CA ASP A 167 -10.15 12.80 0.57
C ASP A 167 -8.76 12.31 0.99
N ALA A 168 -8.66 11.15 1.64
CA ALA A 168 -7.39 10.52 1.96
C ALA A 168 -6.62 10.15 0.68
N PHE A 169 -7.29 9.56 -0.32
CA PHE A 169 -6.72 9.31 -1.64
C PHE A 169 -6.28 10.61 -2.34
N ARG A 170 -7.10 11.66 -2.30
CA ARG A 170 -6.76 12.97 -2.86
C ARG A 170 -5.50 13.55 -2.22
N ARG A 171 -5.40 13.50 -0.89
CA ARG A 171 -4.23 13.99 -0.15
C ARG A 171 -2.97 13.21 -0.50
N ALA A 172 -3.05 11.88 -0.58
CA ALA A 172 -1.90 11.07 -1.00
C ALA A 172 -1.49 11.42 -2.45
N LEU A 173 -2.45 11.47 -3.39
CA LEU A 173 -2.21 11.78 -4.80
C LEU A 173 -1.57 13.17 -5.02
N THR A 174 -1.90 14.13 -4.16
CA THR A 174 -1.46 15.53 -4.30
C THR A 174 -0.34 15.93 -3.35
N ASP A 175 0.26 14.98 -2.63
CA ASP A 175 1.40 15.19 -1.74
C ASP A 175 2.66 15.56 -2.57
N PRO A 176 3.14 16.82 -2.52
CA PRO A 176 4.25 17.27 -3.35
C PRO A 176 5.59 16.71 -2.88
N ASP A 177 5.68 16.29 -1.61
CA ASP A 177 6.91 15.86 -0.95
C ASP A 177 7.07 14.33 -0.97
N ALA A 178 6.01 13.59 -1.31
CA ALA A 178 6.06 12.14 -1.38
C ALA A 178 6.93 11.63 -2.53
N ASP A 179 7.66 10.55 -2.24
CA ASP A 179 8.34 9.78 -3.27
C ASP A 179 7.31 9.16 -4.24
N LYS A 180 7.57 9.29 -5.54
CA LYS A 180 6.60 8.88 -6.57
C LYS A 180 6.42 7.37 -6.66
N ALA A 181 7.46 6.57 -6.34
CA ALA A 181 7.33 5.13 -6.33
C ALA A 181 6.44 4.71 -5.15
N LEU A 182 6.65 5.34 -3.99
CA LEU A 182 5.76 5.17 -2.84
C LEU A 182 4.31 5.55 -3.17
N LEU A 183 4.07 6.71 -3.79
CA LEU A 183 2.72 7.12 -4.16
C LEU A 183 2.05 6.13 -5.11
N ALA A 184 2.79 5.60 -6.08
CA ALA A 184 2.25 4.58 -6.99
C ALA A 184 1.82 3.31 -6.22
N GLU A 185 2.61 2.86 -5.24
CA GLU A 185 2.25 1.70 -4.42
C GLU A 185 1.08 1.99 -3.47
N VAL A 186 1.06 3.15 -2.80
CA VAL A 186 -0.01 3.56 -1.87
C VAL A 186 -1.36 3.64 -2.58
N LEU A 187 -1.37 4.15 -3.81
CA LEU A 187 -2.59 4.34 -4.61
C LEU A 187 -2.97 3.09 -5.41
N THR A 188 -2.16 2.02 -5.42
CA THR A 188 -2.51 0.80 -6.12
C THR A 188 -3.52 -0.01 -5.30
N LEU A 189 -4.68 -0.33 -5.91
CA LEU A 189 -5.66 -1.20 -5.28
C LEU A 189 -5.11 -2.64 -5.18
N PRO A 190 -5.42 -3.38 -4.10
CA PRO A 190 -5.02 -4.77 -3.97
C PRO A 190 -5.45 -5.62 -5.17
N SER A 191 -4.67 -6.66 -5.47
CA SER A 191 -5.00 -7.60 -6.54
C SER A 191 -6.18 -8.49 -6.14
N GLU A 192 -6.90 -8.99 -7.15
CA GLU A 192 -8.03 -9.90 -6.93
C GLU A 192 -7.60 -11.18 -6.23
N SER A 193 -6.44 -11.74 -6.60
CA SER A 193 -5.88 -12.94 -5.93
C SER A 193 -5.60 -12.68 -4.45
N TYR A 194 -5.03 -11.52 -4.11
CA TYR A 194 -4.77 -11.18 -2.72
C TYR A 194 -6.05 -11.02 -1.89
N LEU A 195 -7.12 -10.47 -2.48
CA LEU A 195 -8.43 -10.39 -1.84
C LEU A 195 -9.02 -11.80 -1.64
N GLY A 196 -8.90 -12.67 -2.64
CA GLY A 196 -9.31 -14.07 -2.57
C GLY A 196 -8.63 -14.82 -1.43
N ASP A 197 -7.33 -14.60 -1.20
CA ASP A 197 -6.57 -15.22 -0.09
C ASP A 197 -7.08 -14.82 1.31
N GLN A 198 -7.90 -13.77 1.42
CA GLN A 198 -8.51 -13.35 2.69
C GLN A 198 -9.85 -14.00 2.97
N MET A 199 -10.40 -14.75 2.01
CA MET A 199 -11.74 -15.31 2.07
C MET A 199 -11.68 -16.81 2.33
N GLU A 200 -12.60 -17.32 3.15
CA GLU A 200 -12.77 -18.77 3.33
C GLU A 200 -13.33 -19.42 2.05
N GLN A 201 -14.26 -18.73 1.39
CA GLN A 201 -14.79 -19.06 0.07
C GLN A 201 -14.59 -17.86 -0.86
N VAL A 202 -13.85 -18.07 -1.95
CA VAL A 202 -13.53 -16.99 -2.89
C VAL A 202 -14.74 -16.67 -3.77
N ASP A 203 -15.19 -15.42 -3.72
CA ASP A 203 -16.21 -14.85 -4.62
C ASP A 203 -15.53 -14.04 -5.73
N VAL A 204 -15.25 -14.71 -6.85
CA VAL A 204 -14.50 -14.11 -7.97
C VAL A 204 -15.24 -12.93 -8.59
N ASP A 205 -16.54 -13.09 -8.84
CA ASP A 205 -17.38 -12.05 -9.47
C ASP A 205 -17.52 -10.84 -8.54
N GLY A 206 -17.79 -11.09 -7.25
CA GLY A 206 -17.90 -10.04 -6.25
C GLY A 206 -16.61 -9.24 -6.06
N ILE A 207 -15.45 -9.92 -6.07
CA ILE A 207 -14.13 -9.28 -6.02
C ILE A 207 -13.95 -8.36 -7.23
N HIS A 208 -14.13 -8.89 -8.44
CA HIS A 208 -13.91 -8.13 -9.68
C HIS A 208 -14.82 -6.90 -9.73
N GLN A 209 -16.13 -7.10 -9.51
CA GLN A 209 -17.10 -6.02 -9.52
C GLN A 209 -16.77 -4.93 -8.48
N SER A 210 -16.53 -5.31 -7.23
CA SER A 210 -16.25 -4.35 -6.15
C SER A 210 -14.99 -3.53 -6.42
N ARG A 211 -13.96 -4.16 -6.99
CA ARG A 211 -12.70 -3.53 -7.31
C ARG A 211 -12.84 -2.51 -8.44
N GLU A 212 -13.51 -2.89 -9.54
CA GLU A 212 -13.71 -1.99 -10.68
C GLU A 212 -14.68 -0.84 -10.35
N GLU A 213 -15.71 -1.08 -9.54
CA GLU A 213 -16.58 -0.02 -9.03
C GLU A 213 -15.81 0.99 -8.17
N LEU A 214 -14.97 0.53 -7.24
CA LEU A 214 -14.15 1.41 -6.41
C LEU A 214 -13.16 2.21 -7.25
N LYS A 215 -12.52 1.55 -8.23
CA LYS A 215 -11.58 2.18 -9.16
C LYS A 215 -12.26 3.27 -9.97
N ARG A 216 -13.45 3.00 -10.53
CA ARG A 216 -14.26 3.99 -11.27
C ARG A 216 -14.73 5.14 -10.40
N LEU A 217 -15.14 4.87 -9.17
CA LEU A 217 -15.53 5.92 -8.20
C LEU A 217 -14.37 6.86 -7.93
N LEU A 218 -13.20 6.33 -7.58
CA LEU A 218 -12.00 7.13 -7.35
C LEU A 218 -11.59 7.92 -8.61
N ALA A 219 -11.67 7.30 -9.78
CA ALA A 219 -11.38 7.96 -11.05
C ALA A 219 -12.32 9.15 -11.31
N SER A 220 -13.60 9.01 -10.99
CA SER A 220 -14.60 10.07 -11.17
C SER A 220 -14.37 11.23 -10.21
N GLU A 221 -14.21 10.93 -8.92
CA GLU A 221 -14.06 11.92 -7.85
C GLU A 221 -12.70 12.65 -7.87
N LEU A 222 -11.67 12.02 -8.43
CA LEU A 222 -10.30 12.54 -8.48
C LEU A 222 -9.83 12.85 -9.90
N ARG A 223 -10.76 12.95 -10.87
CA ARG A 223 -10.42 13.11 -12.29
C ARG A 223 -9.45 14.25 -12.55
N THR A 224 -9.68 15.40 -11.92
CA THR A 224 -8.87 16.62 -12.12
C THR A 224 -7.45 16.40 -11.62
N GLU A 225 -7.31 15.85 -10.42
CA GLU A 225 -6.04 15.57 -9.77
C GLU A 225 -5.27 14.46 -10.51
N LEU A 226 -5.96 13.39 -10.92
CA LEU A 226 -5.37 12.29 -11.70
C LEU A 226 -4.83 12.78 -13.04
N LEU A 227 -5.57 13.65 -13.76
CA LEU A 227 -5.11 14.28 -14.99
C LEU A 227 -3.89 15.17 -14.75
N ALA A 228 -3.91 15.98 -13.69
CA ALA A 228 -2.80 16.85 -13.35
C ALA A 228 -1.52 16.04 -13.05
N VAL A 229 -1.62 14.98 -12.25
CA VAL A 229 -0.50 14.09 -11.91
C VAL A 229 -0.04 13.31 -13.14
N TYR A 230 -0.94 12.80 -13.97
CA TYR A 230 -0.60 12.16 -15.25
C TYR A 230 0.24 13.08 -16.13
N HIS A 231 -0.23 14.32 -16.36
CA HIS A 231 0.47 15.28 -17.20
C HIS A 231 1.81 15.74 -16.62
N ALA A 232 1.90 15.94 -15.30
CA ALA A 232 3.13 16.33 -14.62
C ALA A 232 4.22 15.24 -14.67
N ASN A 233 3.84 13.97 -14.84
CA ASN A 233 4.76 12.83 -14.88
C ASN A 233 4.98 12.27 -16.29
N ARG A 234 4.50 12.95 -17.34
CA ARG A 234 4.84 12.59 -18.73
C ARG A 234 6.33 12.73 -18.95
N GLU A 235 6.89 11.77 -19.70
CA GLU A 235 8.30 11.81 -20.07
C GLU A 235 8.54 12.99 -21.02
N GLN A 236 9.48 13.88 -20.67
CA GLN A 236 9.82 15.09 -21.45
C GLN A 236 11.16 14.95 -22.20
N GLY A 237 11.84 13.81 -22.08
CA GLY A 237 13.17 13.55 -22.63
C GLY A 237 13.35 12.12 -23.13
N GLY A 238 14.60 11.74 -23.41
CA GLY A 238 14.94 10.38 -23.82
C GLY A 238 14.60 9.37 -22.73
N TYR A 239 14.30 8.14 -23.14
CA TYR A 239 14.05 7.05 -22.20
C TYR A 239 15.29 6.78 -21.32
N ASP A 240 15.06 6.67 -20.03
CA ASP A 240 16.08 6.24 -19.08
C ASP A 240 15.51 5.23 -18.05
N ILE A 241 16.43 4.50 -17.42
CA ILE A 241 16.15 3.47 -16.41
C ILE A 241 16.51 3.94 -14.99
N ALA A 242 16.64 5.24 -14.76
CA ALA A 242 16.87 5.77 -13.42
C ALA A 242 15.64 5.53 -12.53
N SER A 243 15.86 5.29 -11.23
CA SER A 243 14.79 5.02 -10.26
C SER A 243 13.71 6.11 -10.28
N ALA A 244 14.12 7.38 -10.36
CA ALA A 244 13.19 8.51 -10.44
C ALA A 244 12.30 8.46 -11.70
N SER A 245 12.83 8.02 -12.84
CA SER A 245 12.07 7.93 -14.09
C SER A 245 11.15 6.71 -14.09
N ILE A 246 11.58 5.59 -13.51
CA ILE A 246 10.71 4.44 -13.26
C ILE A 246 9.54 4.85 -12.35
N ALA A 247 9.83 5.55 -11.25
CA ALA A 247 8.81 6.05 -10.32
C ALA A 247 7.80 6.99 -10.98
N ARG A 248 8.26 7.94 -11.81
CA ARG A 248 7.38 8.81 -12.61
C ARG A 248 6.48 8.00 -13.54
N ARG A 249 7.05 7.04 -14.29
CA ARG A 249 6.28 6.20 -15.22
C ARG A 249 5.26 5.33 -14.50
N SER A 250 5.61 4.72 -13.37
CA SER A 250 4.68 3.94 -12.54
C SER A 250 3.50 4.79 -12.09
N LEU A 251 3.75 5.96 -11.50
CA LEU A 251 2.68 6.86 -11.04
C LEU A 251 1.82 7.38 -12.19
N LYS A 252 2.44 7.76 -13.32
CA LYS A 252 1.74 8.20 -14.53
C LYS A 252 0.83 7.09 -15.07
N ASN A 253 1.33 5.86 -15.21
CA ASN A 253 0.56 4.74 -15.75
C ASN A 253 -0.55 4.30 -14.80
N LEU A 254 -0.34 4.41 -13.49
CA LEU A 254 -1.39 4.20 -12.50
C LEU A 254 -2.52 5.24 -12.67
N CYS A 255 -2.18 6.52 -12.80
CA CYS A 255 -3.17 7.57 -13.04
C CYS A 255 -3.96 7.34 -14.34
N LEU A 256 -3.28 6.96 -15.42
CA LEU A 256 -3.93 6.62 -16.69
C LEU A 256 -4.85 5.40 -16.53
N GLY A 257 -4.44 4.41 -15.74
CA GLY A 257 -5.25 3.23 -15.45
C GLY A 257 -6.53 3.53 -14.67
N TYR A 258 -6.49 4.48 -13.72
CA TYR A 258 -7.71 5.00 -13.09
C TYR A 258 -8.59 5.74 -14.10
N LEU A 259 -8.01 6.69 -14.83
CA LEU A 259 -8.75 7.51 -15.79
C LEU A 259 -9.46 6.66 -16.85
N ALA A 260 -8.84 5.55 -17.30
CA ALA A 260 -9.40 4.65 -18.32
C ALA A 260 -10.74 4.03 -17.91
N GLU A 261 -11.01 3.87 -16.60
CA GLU A 261 -12.30 3.38 -16.09
C GLU A 261 -13.49 4.30 -16.38
N LEU A 262 -13.22 5.57 -16.70
CA LEU A 262 -14.26 6.53 -17.06
C LEU A 262 -14.81 6.29 -18.47
N GLN A 263 -14.09 5.51 -19.30
CA GLN A 263 -14.49 5.10 -20.65
C GLN A 263 -14.92 6.26 -21.57
N ASP A 264 -14.38 7.46 -21.36
CA ASP A 264 -14.66 8.60 -22.24
C ASP A 264 -13.61 8.78 -23.34
N GLU A 265 -14.03 9.47 -24.40
CA GLU A 265 -13.23 9.67 -25.61
C GLU A 265 -11.92 10.44 -25.35
N ALA A 266 -11.90 11.35 -24.37
CA ALA A 266 -10.72 12.14 -24.07
C ALA A 266 -9.63 11.26 -23.43
N VAL A 267 -10.00 10.37 -22.51
CA VAL A 267 -9.04 9.43 -21.91
C VAL A 267 -8.56 8.39 -22.91
N LEU A 268 -9.46 7.86 -23.77
CA LEU A 268 -9.07 6.95 -24.84
C LEU A 268 -7.99 7.57 -25.75
N LYS A 269 -8.13 8.86 -26.09
CA LYS A 269 -7.11 9.60 -26.85
C LYS A 269 -5.77 9.62 -26.12
N LEU A 270 -5.75 9.81 -24.80
CA LEU A 270 -4.51 9.77 -24.01
C LEU A 270 -3.83 8.39 -24.06
N CYS A 271 -4.61 7.31 -23.95
CA CYS A 271 -4.09 5.95 -24.07
C CYS A 271 -3.49 5.70 -25.46
N VAL A 272 -4.23 6.06 -26.52
CA VAL A 272 -3.77 5.90 -27.91
C VAL A 272 -2.53 6.75 -28.19
N GLU A 273 -2.47 7.98 -27.69
CA GLU A 273 -1.29 8.85 -27.80
C GLU A 273 -0.07 8.25 -27.10
N GLN A 274 -0.23 7.73 -25.88
CA GLN A 274 0.85 7.08 -25.15
C GLN A 274 1.37 5.83 -25.88
N TYR A 275 0.47 5.01 -26.41
CA TYR A 275 0.84 3.85 -27.24
C TYR A 275 1.63 4.28 -28.49
N ARG A 276 1.09 5.25 -29.25
CA ARG A 276 1.67 5.69 -30.54
C ARG A 276 2.98 6.43 -30.37
N GLN A 277 3.18 7.15 -29.26
CA GLN A 277 4.47 7.77 -28.92
C GLN A 277 5.59 6.72 -28.86
N GLY A 278 5.31 5.52 -28.34
CA GLY A 278 6.24 4.40 -28.45
C GLY A 278 7.59 4.60 -27.75
N HIS A 279 7.69 5.50 -26.77
CA HIS A 279 8.95 5.87 -26.12
C HIS A 279 9.64 4.68 -25.44
N ASN A 280 8.86 3.76 -24.86
CA ASN A 280 9.36 2.56 -24.17
C ASN A 280 8.26 1.50 -24.04
N MET A 281 8.67 0.25 -23.80
CA MET A 281 7.72 -0.87 -23.69
C MET A 281 6.82 -0.80 -22.45
N THR A 282 7.25 -0.17 -21.35
CA THR A 282 6.41 -0.01 -20.15
C THR A 282 5.15 0.80 -20.46
N ASP A 283 5.31 1.93 -21.14
CA ASP A 283 4.21 2.82 -21.49
C ASP A 283 3.34 2.27 -22.61
N VAL A 284 3.96 1.63 -23.61
CA VAL A 284 3.24 0.95 -24.71
C VAL A 284 2.37 -0.16 -24.16
N MET A 285 2.90 -1.02 -23.29
CA MET A 285 2.12 -2.11 -22.69
C MET A 285 1.01 -1.58 -21.78
N ALA A 286 1.30 -0.58 -20.93
CA ALA A 286 0.27 0.02 -20.09
C ALA A 286 -0.89 0.58 -20.93
N ALA A 287 -0.60 1.33 -21.99
CA ALA A 287 -1.62 1.86 -22.87
C ALA A 287 -2.38 0.75 -23.65
N LEU A 288 -1.66 -0.26 -24.16
CA LEU A 288 -2.26 -1.37 -24.88
C LEU A 288 -3.24 -2.16 -23.99
N SER A 289 -2.83 -2.49 -22.76
CA SER A 289 -3.69 -3.15 -21.77
C SER A 289 -4.98 -2.37 -21.53
N LEU A 290 -4.89 -1.06 -21.31
CA LEU A 290 -6.07 -0.23 -21.06
C LEU A 290 -7.00 -0.12 -22.27
N VAL A 291 -6.46 -0.05 -23.49
CA VAL A 291 -7.30 -0.03 -24.71
C VAL A 291 -7.90 -1.40 -24.99
N ALA A 292 -7.22 -2.50 -24.63
CA ALA A 292 -7.72 -3.85 -24.83
C ALA A 292 -8.99 -4.17 -24.02
N GLU A 293 -9.21 -3.46 -22.92
CA GLU A 293 -10.41 -3.51 -22.06
C GLU A 293 -11.59 -2.71 -22.65
N SER A 294 -11.35 -1.87 -23.67
CA SER A 294 -12.38 -1.00 -24.27
C SER A 294 -13.11 -1.68 -25.43
N ASP A 295 -14.41 -1.41 -25.59
CA ASP A 295 -15.17 -1.84 -26.77
C ASP A 295 -15.12 -0.80 -27.90
N THR A 296 -13.92 -0.53 -28.41
CA THR A 296 -13.69 0.51 -29.41
C THR A 296 -12.94 -0.01 -30.63
N ALA A 297 -13.06 0.68 -31.77
CA ALA A 297 -12.31 0.33 -32.98
C ALA A 297 -10.79 0.40 -32.78
N GLU A 298 -10.32 1.26 -31.87
CA GLU A 298 -8.90 1.39 -31.54
C GLU A 298 -8.36 0.11 -30.87
N ARG A 299 -9.17 -0.65 -30.12
CA ARG A 299 -8.77 -1.96 -29.57
C ARG A 299 -8.27 -2.91 -30.65
N THR A 300 -9.09 -3.16 -31.65
CA THR A 300 -8.73 -4.07 -32.75
C THR A 300 -7.52 -3.55 -33.51
N HIS A 301 -7.44 -2.24 -33.75
CA HIS A 301 -6.32 -1.63 -34.47
C HIS A 301 -5.00 -1.77 -33.71
N LEU A 302 -4.97 -1.39 -32.43
CA LEU A 302 -3.75 -1.38 -31.63
C LEU A 302 -3.25 -2.79 -31.31
N LEU A 303 -4.15 -3.76 -31.05
CA LEU A 303 -3.77 -5.16 -30.88
C LEU A 303 -3.14 -5.74 -32.16
N ALA A 304 -3.71 -5.44 -33.33
CA ALA A 304 -3.17 -5.88 -34.61
C ALA A 304 -1.84 -5.20 -34.95
N ASP A 305 -1.73 -3.89 -34.73
CA ASP A 305 -0.49 -3.13 -34.93
C ASP A 305 0.63 -3.64 -34.02
N PHE A 306 0.36 -3.88 -32.74
CA PHE A 306 1.34 -4.44 -31.80
C PHE A 306 1.82 -5.81 -32.27
N TYR A 307 0.90 -6.71 -32.63
CA TYR A 307 1.25 -8.03 -33.14
C TYR A 307 2.12 -7.93 -34.40
N GLN A 308 1.75 -7.11 -35.38
CA GLN A 308 2.55 -7.00 -36.61
C GLN A 308 3.96 -6.48 -36.36
N ARG A 309 4.14 -5.56 -35.41
CA ARG A 309 5.46 -5.03 -35.03
C ARG A 309 6.32 -6.06 -34.30
N TRP A 310 5.73 -6.86 -33.42
CA TRP A 310 6.48 -7.67 -32.46
C TRP A 310 6.34 -9.19 -32.64
N LYS A 311 5.62 -9.69 -33.65
CA LYS A 311 5.42 -11.14 -33.90
C LYS A 311 6.71 -11.97 -34.02
N SER A 312 7.85 -11.34 -34.28
CA SER A 312 9.15 -12.01 -34.37
C SER A 312 9.93 -12.03 -33.06
N ASP A 313 9.47 -11.33 -32.02
CA ASP A 313 10.04 -11.33 -30.68
C ASP A 313 9.13 -12.12 -29.73
N GLN A 314 9.55 -13.34 -29.38
CA GLN A 314 8.75 -14.26 -28.58
C GLN A 314 8.41 -13.70 -27.20
N LEU A 315 9.36 -13.01 -26.55
CA LEU A 315 9.16 -12.48 -25.20
C LEU A 315 8.18 -11.30 -25.19
N VAL A 316 8.16 -10.51 -26.25
CA VAL A 316 7.18 -9.42 -26.41
C VAL A 316 5.82 -9.98 -26.79
N LEU A 317 5.78 -11.06 -27.56
CA LEU A 317 4.53 -11.73 -27.94
C LEU A 317 3.83 -12.39 -26.75
N ASP A 318 4.58 -12.94 -25.78
CA ASP A 318 4.00 -13.45 -24.53
C ASP A 318 3.18 -12.37 -23.81
N LYS A 319 3.67 -11.12 -23.78
CA LYS A 319 2.93 -9.99 -23.19
C LYS A 319 1.64 -9.67 -23.94
N TRP A 320 1.65 -9.80 -25.28
CA TRP A 320 0.46 -9.60 -26.09
C TRP A 320 -0.60 -10.68 -25.84
N PHE A 321 -0.18 -11.92 -25.58
CA PHE A 321 -1.10 -12.98 -25.14
C PHE A 321 -1.69 -12.68 -23.76
N THR A 322 -0.88 -12.19 -22.81
CA THR A 322 -1.39 -11.76 -21.49
C THR A 322 -2.44 -10.66 -21.59
N VAL A 323 -2.30 -9.72 -22.52
CA VAL A 323 -3.29 -8.64 -22.72
C VAL A 323 -4.63 -9.13 -23.28
N GLN A 324 -4.64 -10.29 -23.95
CA GLN A 324 -5.86 -10.84 -24.56
C GLN A 324 -6.54 -11.94 -23.74
N ALA A 325 -5.83 -12.53 -22.79
CA ALA A 325 -6.34 -13.57 -21.91
C ALA A 325 -7.27 -12.95 -20.86
#